data_AF-L2G576-F1
#
_entry.id   AF-L2G576-F1
#
_cell.length_a   1.000
_cell.length_b   1.000
_cell.length_c   1.000
_cell.angle_alpha   90.00
_cell.angle_beta   90.00
_cell.angle_gamma   90.00
#
_symmetry.space_group_name_H-M   'P 1'
#
loop_
_entity.id
_entity.type
_entity.pdbx_description
1 polymer ?
#
loop_
_entity_poly.entity_id
_entity_poly.type
_entity_poly.pdbx_seq_one_letter_code
_entity_poly.pdbx_strand_id
1 'polypeptide(L)'
;MKYIFDHSHTRKLLKEWAGKKRLVTAKHFFWRTGNKLQRSIVGLLRTLLFEILRAQPDFTVHVLESLEITTASPLEEETGWTRTQLEGALTSILRHGGHEMNTKFCFFIDGLDEFEESDEIGENQGQLLLTLKEFCDSEHIKFCVSSRPTNMLWNAFLDDSGHRLQLENLTRTDIEKYVRIEFDSHRSISLHGGLSQELATEVVNRAEGVFLWVILVVRSLTKGHLDGENSSMLKKRLKRFPQDLKHVFGHMMNAIDSERLPETALFFWLATSIDQGELAVIYSAVDDILDHGNVAEFLKIQQNIMSEDDVNKRMIQLRNNLDLRTKGLLEIHSEDHPNDPFSGHTVNYHHRTVRDYLFDNGIAGSMTETDPAFASGRKPRIGVLALLDYPFPRQGSRTPIGQY
;
A
#
# COMPACT_ATOMS: atom_id res chain seq x y z
N MET A 1 -0.23 -9.17 6.74
CA MET A 1 0.28 -9.58 8.07
C MET A 1 -0.38 -8.90 9.28
N LYS A 2 -0.78 -7.62 9.22
CA LYS A 2 -1.31 -6.83 10.37
C LYS A 2 -2.40 -7.53 11.19
N TYR A 3 -3.42 -8.11 10.54
CA TYR A 3 -4.49 -8.86 11.21
C TYR A 3 -3.95 -9.99 12.10
N ILE A 4 -3.03 -10.81 11.56
CA ILE A 4 -2.49 -11.98 12.27
C ILE A 4 -1.74 -11.55 13.53
N PHE A 5 -0.93 -10.48 13.44
CA PHE A 5 -0.19 -9.93 14.57
C PHE A 5 -1.10 -9.44 15.70
N ASP A 6 -2.16 -8.71 15.34
CA ASP A 6 -3.07 -8.11 16.32
C ASP A 6 -4.16 -9.09 16.82
N HIS A 7 -4.32 -10.24 16.17
CA HIS A 7 -5.35 -11.23 16.50
C HIS A 7 -5.17 -11.83 17.90
N SER A 8 -6.25 -11.87 18.68
CA SER A 8 -6.26 -12.34 20.07
C SER A 8 -5.80 -13.80 20.20
N HIS A 9 -6.18 -14.66 19.25
CA HIS A 9 -5.78 -16.06 19.24
C HIS A 9 -4.27 -16.22 19.03
N THR A 10 -3.67 -15.44 18.11
CA THR A 10 -2.21 -15.44 17.89
C THR A 10 -1.47 -15.07 19.17
N ARG A 11 -1.92 -14.01 19.84
CA ARG A 11 -1.34 -13.57 21.12
C ARG A 11 -1.46 -14.63 22.21
N LYS A 12 -2.59 -15.34 22.28
CA LYS A 12 -2.79 -16.44 23.22
C LYS A 12 -1.80 -17.59 22.96
N LEU A 13 -1.70 -18.05 21.71
CA LEU A 13 -0.79 -19.14 21.33
C LEU A 13 0.68 -18.77 21.55
N LEU A 14 1.08 -17.53 21.28
CA LEU A 14 2.44 -17.06 21.55
C LEU A 14 2.76 -17.01 23.04
N LYS A 15 1.79 -16.60 23.89
CA LYS A 15 1.94 -16.65 25.35
C LYS A 15 2.06 -18.08 25.87
N GLU A 16 1.24 -19.00 25.35
CA GLU A 16 1.34 -20.42 25.69
C GLU A 16 2.72 -20.98 25.29
N TRP A 17 3.22 -20.64 24.10
CA TRP A 17 4.56 -21.02 23.67
C TRP A 17 5.69 -20.40 24.51
N ALA A 18 5.52 -19.16 24.97
CA ALA A 18 6.48 -18.52 25.87
C ALA A 18 6.49 -19.15 27.27
N GLY A 19 5.35 -19.67 27.73
CA GLY A 19 5.22 -20.29 29.04
C GLY A 19 5.50 -19.27 30.15
N LYS A 20 6.52 -19.55 30.97
CA LYS A 20 6.98 -18.64 32.05
C LYS A 20 8.01 -17.62 31.57
N LYS A 21 8.52 -17.73 30.35
CA LYS A 21 9.49 -16.80 29.77
C LYS A 21 8.80 -15.49 29.40
N ARG A 22 9.54 -14.38 29.40
CA ARG A 22 9.05 -13.11 28.88
C ARG A 22 8.86 -13.23 27.37
N LEU A 23 7.75 -12.72 26.85
CA LEU A 23 7.47 -12.71 25.41
C LEU A 23 7.69 -11.30 24.88
N VAL A 24 8.58 -11.17 23.90
CA VAL A 24 8.78 -9.94 23.13
C VAL A 24 8.29 -10.19 21.71
N THR A 25 7.42 -9.31 21.21
CA THR A 25 6.90 -9.37 19.84
C THR A 25 7.23 -8.09 19.12
N ALA A 26 7.72 -8.17 17.90
CA ALA A 26 7.98 -7.00 17.05
C ALA A 26 7.44 -7.23 15.64
N LYS A 27 7.09 -6.14 14.96
CA LYS A 27 6.59 -6.18 13.58
C LYS A 27 7.27 -5.12 12.72
N HIS A 28 7.50 -5.45 11.46
CA HIS A 28 7.92 -4.52 10.44
C HIS A 28 7.25 -4.88 9.12
N PHE A 29 6.63 -3.90 8.47
CA PHE A 29 5.96 -4.11 7.20
C PHE A 29 6.69 -3.26 6.17
N PHE A 30 7.37 -3.94 5.24
CA PHE A 30 7.96 -3.29 4.10
C PHE A 30 6.85 -2.68 3.26
N TRP A 31 7.16 -1.52 2.71
CA TRP A 31 6.24 -0.84 1.85
C TRP A 31 7.00 -0.11 0.76
N ARG A 32 6.96 -0.68 -0.46
CA ARG A 32 7.73 -0.17 -1.62
C ARG A 32 7.49 1.31 -1.91
N THR A 33 6.27 1.77 -1.67
CA THR A 33 5.82 3.15 -1.89
C THR A 33 5.80 4.00 -0.63
N GLY A 34 6.32 3.48 0.49
CA GLY A 34 6.56 4.23 1.71
C GLY A 34 7.87 5.02 1.68
N ASN A 35 8.22 5.61 2.82
CA ASN A 35 9.47 6.37 2.94
C ASN A 35 10.72 5.46 2.88
N LYS A 36 11.90 6.05 2.73
CA LYS A 36 13.18 5.31 2.62
C LYS A 36 13.41 4.29 3.76
N LEU A 37 12.99 4.61 4.98
CA LEU A 37 13.13 3.68 6.11
C LEU A 37 12.15 2.50 5.99
N GLN A 38 10.92 2.73 5.55
CA GLN A 38 9.91 1.66 5.37
C GLN A 38 10.26 0.66 4.26
N ARG A 39 11.21 0.99 3.38
CA ARG A 39 11.66 0.12 2.30
C ARG A 39 13.12 -0.32 2.43
N SER A 40 13.77 -0.14 3.58
CA SER A 40 15.19 -0.49 3.77
C SER A 40 15.43 -1.46 4.91
N ILE A 41 16.51 -2.25 4.80
CA ILE A 41 16.99 -3.15 5.85
C ILE A 41 17.31 -2.37 7.13
N VAL A 42 17.90 -1.17 6.99
CA VAL A 42 18.15 -0.27 8.13
C VAL A 42 16.87 0.05 8.88
N GLY A 43 15.77 0.33 8.17
CA GLY A 43 14.48 0.57 8.81
C GLY A 43 13.89 -0.66 9.50
N LEU A 44 14.03 -1.85 8.90
CA LEU A 44 13.69 -3.12 9.55
C LEU A 44 14.46 -3.27 10.88
N LEU A 45 15.79 -3.20 10.85
CA LEU A 45 16.62 -3.41 12.03
C LEU A 45 16.33 -2.38 13.12
N ARG A 46 16.20 -1.10 12.76
CA ARG A 46 15.82 -0.03 13.70
C ARG A 46 14.46 -0.29 14.34
N THR A 47 13.48 -0.73 13.55
CA THR A 47 12.13 -1.06 14.06
C THR A 47 12.20 -2.22 15.05
N LEU A 48 12.90 -3.31 14.71
CA LEU A 48 13.01 -4.47 15.58
C LEU A 48 13.72 -4.14 16.90
N LEU A 49 14.86 -3.43 16.83
CA LEU A 49 15.58 -2.99 18.03
C LEU A 49 14.73 -2.08 18.91
N PHE A 50 14.03 -1.11 18.31
CA PHE A 50 13.13 -0.22 19.04
C PHE A 50 12.03 -0.99 19.78
N GLU A 51 11.32 -1.90 19.08
CA GLU A 51 10.24 -2.69 19.67
C GLU A 51 10.76 -3.61 20.79
N ILE A 52 11.95 -4.21 20.63
CA ILE A 52 12.56 -5.04 21.66
C ILE A 52 12.93 -4.20 22.90
N LEU A 53 13.66 -3.10 22.72
CA LEU A 53 14.12 -2.25 23.83
C LEU A 53 12.95 -1.57 24.54
N ARG A 54 11.89 -1.22 23.80
CA ARG A 54 10.64 -0.73 24.38
C ARG A 54 9.96 -1.80 25.23
N ALA A 55 9.95 -3.05 24.75
CA ALA A 55 9.32 -4.16 25.45
C ALA A 55 10.14 -4.62 26.65
N GLN A 56 11.47 -4.54 26.60
CA GLN A 56 12.40 -4.95 27.65
C GLN A 56 13.68 -4.09 27.62
N PRO A 57 13.71 -2.98 28.38
CA PRO A 57 14.84 -2.04 28.41
C PRO A 57 16.16 -2.66 28.88
N ASP A 58 16.11 -3.75 29.64
CA ASP A 58 17.30 -4.42 30.17
C ASP A 58 18.26 -4.90 29.05
N PHE A 59 17.76 -5.05 27.82
CA PHE A 59 18.58 -5.37 26.66
C PHE A 59 19.54 -4.24 26.23
N THR A 60 19.39 -3.02 26.75
CA THR A 60 20.28 -1.90 26.43
C THR A 60 21.75 -2.23 26.70
N VAL A 61 22.06 -3.03 27.72
CA VAL A 61 23.46 -3.42 28.03
C VAL A 61 24.10 -4.18 26.87
N HIS A 62 23.42 -5.18 26.33
CA HIS A 62 23.93 -5.99 25.21
C HIS A 62 24.08 -5.20 23.91
N VAL A 63 23.27 -4.15 23.77
CA VAL A 63 23.38 -3.23 22.64
C VAL A 63 24.61 -2.34 22.80
N LEU A 64 24.81 -1.72 23.96
CA LEU A 64 25.98 -0.89 24.22
C LEU A 64 27.28 -1.69 24.07
N GLU A 65 27.34 -2.90 24.65
CA GLU A 65 28.50 -3.80 24.51
C GLU A 65 28.81 -4.13 23.05
N SER A 66 27.79 -4.38 22.23
CA SER A 66 27.98 -4.65 20.80
C SER A 66 28.53 -3.43 20.03
N LEU A 67 28.17 -2.22 20.46
CA LEU A 67 28.62 -0.98 19.83
C LEU A 67 30.06 -0.63 20.22
N GLU A 68 30.45 -0.86 21.48
CA GLU A 68 31.82 -0.65 21.96
C GLU A 68 32.84 -1.47 21.16
N ILE A 69 32.50 -2.71 20.81
CA ILE A 69 33.32 -3.59 19.93
C ILE A 69 33.50 -3.00 18.51
N THR A 70 32.55 -2.16 18.07
CA THR A 70 32.51 -1.60 16.70
C THR A 70 33.14 -0.20 16.60
N THR A 71 33.54 0.41 17.73
CA THR A 71 34.11 1.78 17.76
C THR A 71 35.60 1.81 17.42
N ALA A 72 35.92 1.66 16.13
CA ALA A 72 37.26 1.93 15.57
C ALA A 72 37.25 2.89 14.38
N SER A 73 36.15 3.62 14.13
CA SER A 73 36.12 4.66 13.08
C SER A 73 35.57 5.99 13.62
N PRO A 74 36.30 7.11 13.46
CA PRO A 74 35.85 8.41 13.89
C PRO A 74 34.85 9.02 12.90
N LEU A 75 33.75 9.53 13.46
CA LEU A 75 32.79 10.52 12.92
C LEU A 75 32.49 10.46 11.41
N GLU A 76 31.33 9.90 11.08
CA GLU A 76 30.49 10.47 10.02
C GLU A 76 29.32 11.20 10.69
N GLU A 77 29.47 12.51 10.81
CA GLU A 77 28.37 13.42 11.11
C GLU A 77 27.39 13.39 9.94
N GLU A 78 26.27 12.68 10.10
CA GLU A 78 24.90 13.24 9.95
C GLU A 78 23.75 12.20 10.06
N THR A 79 23.97 10.87 10.11
CA THR A 79 22.83 9.92 10.07
C THR A 79 22.92 8.61 10.89
N GLY A 80 23.06 8.67 12.21
CA GLY A 80 22.72 7.53 13.11
C GLY A 80 23.53 6.23 12.93
N TRP A 81 23.09 5.12 13.57
CA TRP A 81 23.81 3.84 13.57
C TRP A 81 23.94 3.23 12.17
N THR A 82 25.10 2.65 11.86
CA THR A 82 25.37 1.91 10.64
C THR A 82 24.61 0.58 10.60
N ARG A 83 24.45 -0.01 9.42
CA ARG A 83 23.82 -1.33 9.27
C ARG A 83 24.54 -2.41 10.09
N THR A 84 25.88 -2.47 10.01
CA THR A 84 26.68 -3.46 10.75
C THR A 84 26.49 -3.31 12.27
N GLN A 85 26.41 -2.07 12.76
CA GLN A 85 26.11 -1.80 14.17
C GLN A 85 24.71 -2.28 14.55
N LEU A 86 23.71 -2.05 13.70
CA LEU A 86 22.33 -2.50 13.93
C LEU A 86 22.20 -4.03 13.89
N GLU A 87 22.85 -4.70 12.93
CA GLU A 87 22.91 -6.16 12.83
C GLU A 87 23.64 -6.76 14.03
N GLY A 88 24.76 -6.17 14.45
CA GLY A 88 25.53 -6.56 15.63
C GLY A 88 24.71 -6.44 16.92
N ALA A 89 24.02 -5.31 17.10
CA ALA A 89 23.14 -5.08 18.23
C ALA A 89 21.98 -6.09 18.29
N LEU A 90 21.30 -6.32 17.17
CA LEU A 90 20.19 -7.28 17.11
C LEU A 90 20.70 -8.70 17.38
N THR A 91 21.83 -9.08 16.78
CA THR A 91 22.46 -10.39 16.99
C THR A 91 22.85 -10.60 18.45
N SER A 92 23.42 -9.57 19.09
CA SER A 92 23.79 -9.59 20.50
C SER A 92 22.57 -9.87 21.39
N ILE A 93 21.46 -9.13 21.18
CA ILE A 93 20.21 -9.35 21.92
C ILE A 93 19.68 -10.77 21.71
N LEU A 94 19.60 -11.24 20.47
CA LEU A 94 18.96 -12.51 20.15
C LEU A 94 19.74 -13.71 20.70
N ARG A 95 21.08 -13.63 20.71
CA ARG A 95 21.94 -14.68 21.28
C ARG A 95 21.83 -14.77 22.80
N HIS A 96 21.86 -13.64 23.50
CA HIS A 96 21.85 -13.61 24.97
C HIS A 96 20.44 -13.67 25.56
N GLY A 97 19.43 -13.16 24.86
CA GLY A 97 18.08 -12.99 25.40
C GLY A 97 17.36 -14.29 25.74
N GLY A 98 17.65 -15.35 25.00
CA GLY A 98 17.03 -16.66 25.21
C GLY A 98 17.41 -17.35 26.53
N HIS A 99 18.72 -17.39 26.80
CA HIS A 99 19.29 -18.12 27.94
C HIS A 99 19.53 -17.22 29.16
N GLU A 100 20.03 -15.99 28.98
CA GLU A 100 20.40 -15.11 30.09
C GLU A 100 19.19 -14.34 30.61
N MET A 101 18.35 -13.83 29.70
CA MET A 101 17.23 -12.96 30.04
C MET A 101 15.88 -13.67 30.07
N ASN A 102 15.88 -15.01 29.96
CA ASN A 102 14.68 -15.85 29.98
C ASN A 102 13.54 -15.31 29.08
N THR A 103 13.90 -14.91 27.85
CA THR A 103 13.00 -14.23 26.91
C THR A 103 12.80 -15.05 25.65
N LYS A 104 11.58 -15.02 25.08
CA LYS A 104 11.27 -15.54 23.75
C LYS A 104 10.85 -14.40 22.83
N PHE A 105 11.25 -14.49 21.57
CA PHE A 105 11.01 -13.48 20.55
C PHE A 105 10.10 -14.00 19.45
N CYS A 106 9.15 -13.19 19.00
CA CYS A 106 8.38 -13.47 17.80
C CYS A 106 8.30 -12.25 16.89
N PHE A 107 8.78 -12.40 15.66
CA PHE A 107 8.90 -11.35 14.67
C PHE A 107 7.91 -11.54 13.53
N PHE A 108 7.23 -10.47 13.14
CA PHE A 108 6.30 -10.46 12.02
C PHE A 108 6.80 -9.50 10.94
N ILE A 109 7.19 -10.04 9.79
CA ILE A 109 7.80 -9.29 8.70
C ILE A 109 6.93 -9.43 7.45
N ASP A 110 6.38 -8.34 6.93
CA ASP A 110 5.52 -8.35 5.73
C ASP A 110 6.23 -7.71 4.55
N GLY A 111 6.05 -8.28 3.34
CA GLY A 111 6.58 -7.73 2.09
C GLY A 111 8.08 -7.90 1.93
N LEU A 112 8.66 -9.06 2.24
CA LEU A 112 10.12 -9.26 2.13
C LEU A 112 10.68 -9.09 0.70
N ASP A 113 9.82 -9.09 -0.32
CA ASP A 113 10.16 -8.77 -1.72
C ASP A 113 10.13 -7.27 -2.06
N GLU A 114 9.70 -6.41 -1.13
CA GLU A 114 9.44 -4.98 -1.38
C GLU A 114 10.55 -4.02 -0.94
N PHE A 115 11.60 -4.49 -0.28
CA PHE A 115 12.69 -3.61 0.12
C PHE A 115 13.57 -3.26 -1.08
N GLU A 116 14.12 -2.05 -1.06
CA GLU A 116 14.96 -1.51 -2.13
C GLU A 116 16.42 -1.86 -1.82
N GLU A 117 17.10 -2.56 -2.75
CA GLU A 117 18.56 -2.73 -2.72
C GLU A 117 19.19 -1.39 -3.12
N SER A 118 20.13 -0.84 -2.34
CA SER A 118 20.89 0.31 -2.83
C SER A 118 21.97 -0.13 -3.81
N ASP A 119 22.37 0.77 -4.70
CA ASP A 119 23.46 0.57 -5.67
C ASP A 119 24.84 0.42 -4.99
N GLU A 120 24.93 0.50 -3.66
CA GLU A 120 26.16 0.24 -2.92
C GLU A 120 26.44 -1.28 -2.86
N ILE A 121 27.57 -1.65 -3.44
CA ILE A 121 28.08 -3.01 -3.59
C ILE A 121 28.03 -3.75 -2.24
N GLY A 122 27.01 -4.59 -2.03
CA GLY A 122 26.89 -5.46 -0.86
C GLY A 122 25.49 -5.57 -0.23
N GLU A 123 24.54 -4.72 -0.63
CA GLU A 123 23.19 -4.71 -0.05
C GLU A 123 22.22 -5.70 -0.69
N ASN A 124 22.53 -7.00 -0.66
CA ASN A 124 21.63 -8.00 -1.24
C ASN A 124 20.60 -8.53 -0.21
N GLN A 125 19.42 -8.88 -0.73
CA GLN A 125 18.39 -9.66 -0.05
C GLN A 125 18.94 -10.93 0.63
N GLY A 126 19.98 -11.52 0.04
CA GLY A 126 20.65 -12.72 0.53
C GLY A 126 21.21 -12.55 1.93
N GLN A 127 21.84 -11.42 2.26
CA GLN A 127 22.47 -11.21 3.56
C GLN A 127 21.45 -11.11 4.68
N LEU A 128 20.33 -10.40 4.47
CA LEU A 128 19.23 -10.38 5.44
C LEU A 128 18.67 -11.78 5.66
N LEU A 129 18.48 -12.54 4.58
CA LEU A 129 17.98 -13.91 4.67
C LEU A 129 18.93 -14.82 5.44
N LEU A 130 20.24 -14.69 5.24
CA LEU A 130 21.25 -15.43 6.01
C LEU A 130 21.15 -15.06 7.50
N THR A 131 21.12 -13.77 7.83
CA THR A 131 20.98 -13.31 9.22
C THR A 131 19.69 -13.81 9.86
N LEU A 132 18.55 -13.77 9.18
CA LEU A 132 17.29 -14.30 9.72
C LEU A 132 17.34 -15.82 9.91
N LYS A 133 17.94 -16.54 8.95
CA LYS A 133 18.10 -18.00 9.00
C LYS A 133 18.95 -18.46 10.18
N GLU A 134 20.00 -17.73 10.55
CA GLU A 134 20.83 -18.06 11.72
C GLU A 134 20.01 -18.21 13.00
N PHE A 135 18.87 -17.54 13.09
CA PHE A 135 17.99 -17.59 14.26
C PHE A 135 16.80 -18.54 14.10
N CYS A 136 16.59 -19.14 12.93
CA CYS A 136 15.46 -20.05 12.69
C CYS A 136 15.56 -21.36 13.50
N ASP A 137 16.78 -21.80 13.82
CA ASP A 137 17.00 -23.03 14.61
C ASP A 137 16.86 -22.81 16.12
N SER A 138 16.67 -21.57 16.57
CA SER A 138 16.50 -21.26 17.99
C SER A 138 15.11 -21.62 18.49
N GLU A 139 15.03 -22.41 19.58
CA GLU A 139 13.76 -22.68 20.27
C GLU A 139 13.13 -21.46 20.97
N HIS A 140 13.82 -20.33 20.98
CA HIS A 140 13.41 -19.08 21.62
C HIS A 140 12.96 -18.02 20.63
N ILE A 141 13.12 -18.24 19.32
CA ILE A 141 12.86 -17.24 18.29
C ILE A 141 11.89 -17.81 17.27
N LYS A 142 10.90 -17.01 16.88
CA LYS A 142 9.97 -17.32 15.79
C LYS A 142 9.90 -16.18 14.80
N PHE A 143 9.91 -16.51 13.52
CA PHE A 143 9.63 -15.57 12.44
C PHE A 143 8.35 -15.97 11.73
N CYS A 144 7.47 -15.00 11.51
CA CYS A 144 6.32 -15.10 10.62
C CYS A 144 6.53 -14.08 9.51
N VAL A 145 6.86 -14.57 8.31
CA VAL A 145 7.28 -13.72 7.19
C VAL A 145 6.35 -13.93 6.01
N SER A 146 6.02 -12.86 5.30
CA SER A 146 5.29 -12.90 4.02
C SER A 146 6.04 -12.19 2.91
N SER A 147 5.89 -12.71 1.69
CA SER A 147 6.43 -12.13 0.47
C SER A 147 5.63 -12.60 -0.75
N ARG A 148 5.79 -11.92 -1.88
CA ARG A 148 5.48 -12.49 -3.20
C ARG A 148 6.46 -13.64 -3.51
N PRO A 149 6.08 -14.59 -4.40
CA PRO A 149 6.98 -15.66 -4.80
C PRO A 149 8.11 -15.09 -5.68
N THR A 150 9.34 -15.05 -5.16
CA THR A 150 10.55 -14.80 -5.94
C THR A 150 11.44 -16.04 -5.90
N ASN A 151 12.18 -16.33 -6.97
CA ASN A 151 13.06 -17.51 -7.02
C ASN A 151 14.06 -17.54 -5.85
N MET A 152 14.58 -16.37 -5.46
CA MET A 152 15.52 -16.27 -4.35
C MET A 152 14.87 -16.63 -3.01
N LEU A 153 13.71 -16.04 -2.69
CA LEU A 153 13.00 -16.34 -1.44
C LEU A 153 12.48 -17.77 -1.42
N TRP A 154 11.99 -18.23 -2.56
CA TRP A 154 11.56 -19.61 -2.75
C TRP A 154 12.68 -20.57 -2.38
N ASN A 155 13.89 -20.33 -2.92
CA ASN A 155 15.08 -21.15 -2.70
C ASN A 155 15.71 -20.97 -1.32
N ALA A 156 15.61 -19.78 -0.74
CA ALA A 156 16.12 -19.53 0.60
C ALA A 156 15.32 -20.36 1.62
N PHE A 157 13.99 -20.40 1.51
CA PHE A 157 13.16 -21.12 2.47
C PHE A 157 12.73 -22.50 1.96
N LEU A 158 13.44 -23.09 0.99
CA LEU A 158 13.11 -24.35 0.28
C LEU A 158 13.01 -25.60 1.17
N ASP A 159 13.08 -25.46 2.49
CA ASP A 159 13.13 -26.60 3.37
C ASP A 159 11.75 -27.28 3.47
N ASP A 160 11.75 -28.61 3.38
CA ASP A 160 10.56 -29.50 3.39
C ASP A 160 9.89 -29.58 4.78
N SER A 161 10.21 -28.61 5.63
CA SER A 161 9.84 -28.52 7.05
C SER A 161 8.34 -28.28 7.29
N GLY A 162 7.53 -28.10 6.23
CA GLY A 162 6.08 -27.89 6.33
C GLY A 162 5.66 -26.52 6.87
N HIS A 163 6.59 -25.60 7.13
CA HIS A 163 6.33 -24.27 7.70
C HIS A 163 5.98 -23.20 6.66
N ARG A 164 5.62 -23.59 5.44
CA ARG A 164 5.25 -22.68 4.35
C ARG A 164 3.75 -22.72 4.09
N LEU A 165 3.13 -21.55 4.03
CA LEU A 165 1.74 -21.40 3.63
C LEU A 165 1.68 -20.67 2.29
N GLN A 166 1.17 -21.35 1.26
CA GLN A 166 0.79 -20.73 -0.01
C GLN A 166 -0.67 -20.29 0.10
N LEU A 167 -0.91 -18.99 0.19
CA LEU A 167 -2.25 -18.45 0.45
C LEU A 167 -3.21 -18.76 -0.68
N GLU A 168 -2.74 -18.79 -1.93
CA GLU A 168 -3.51 -19.12 -3.12
C GLU A 168 -4.16 -20.52 -3.05
N ASN A 169 -3.55 -21.45 -2.30
CA ASN A 169 -4.08 -22.80 -2.10
C ASN A 169 -5.10 -22.87 -0.96
N LEU A 170 -5.24 -21.81 -0.17
CA LEU A 170 -6.06 -21.76 1.05
C LEU A 170 -7.29 -20.86 0.91
N THR A 171 -7.44 -20.11 -0.18
CA THR A 171 -8.53 -19.12 -0.35
C THR A 171 -9.75 -19.67 -1.08
N ARG A 172 -9.69 -20.87 -1.66
CA ARG A 172 -10.74 -21.41 -2.55
C ARG A 172 -12.14 -21.41 -1.91
N THR A 173 -12.26 -21.91 -0.68
CA THR A 173 -13.55 -22.02 0.03
C THR A 173 -14.13 -20.64 0.33
N ASP A 174 -13.30 -19.68 0.73
CA ASP A 174 -13.74 -18.32 1.01
C ASP A 174 -14.14 -17.58 -0.26
N ILE A 175 -13.41 -17.81 -1.37
CA ILE A 175 -13.76 -17.29 -2.70
C ILE A 175 -15.12 -17.83 -3.13
N GLU A 176 -15.35 -19.14 -3.00
CA GLU A 176 -16.63 -19.76 -3.35
C GLU A 176 -17.78 -19.15 -2.54
N LYS A 177 -17.57 -19.00 -1.22
CA LYS A 177 -18.54 -18.38 -0.33
C LYS A 177 -18.82 -16.93 -0.72
N TYR A 178 -17.78 -16.14 -0.98
CA TYR A 178 -17.91 -14.75 -1.42
C TYR A 178 -18.72 -14.64 -2.71
N VAL A 179 -18.34 -15.39 -3.75
CA VAL A 179 -19.02 -15.32 -5.06
C VAL A 179 -20.48 -15.70 -4.96
N ARG A 180 -20.82 -16.75 -4.19
CA ARG A 180 -22.20 -17.16 -3.94
C ARG A 180 -22.98 -16.05 -3.23
N ILE A 181 -22.44 -15.51 -2.14
CA ILE A 181 -23.07 -14.40 -1.41
C ILE A 181 -23.29 -13.22 -2.35
N GLU A 182 -22.30 -12.81 -3.13
CA GLU A 182 -22.44 -11.66 -4.02
C GLU A 182 -23.50 -11.87 -5.11
N PHE A 183 -23.54 -13.05 -5.72
CA PHE A 183 -24.54 -13.38 -6.73
C PHE A 183 -25.95 -13.56 -6.14
N ASP A 184 -26.06 -14.01 -4.89
CA ASP A 184 -27.36 -14.22 -4.21
C ASP A 184 -27.90 -12.92 -3.54
N SER A 185 -27.02 -12.07 -3.01
CA SER A 185 -27.37 -10.85 -2.25
C SER A 185 -27.81 -9.72 -3.16
N HIS A 186 -27.18 -9.64 -4.32
CA HIS A 186 -27.58 -8.70 -5.35
C HIS A 186 -28.88 -9.20 -5.98
N ARG A 187 -30.03 -8.66 -5.55
CA ARG A 187 -31.31 -8.78 -6.27
C ARG A 187 -31.17 -8.49 -7.77
N SER A 188 -30.14 -7.73 -8.17
CA SER A 188 -29.80 -7.48 -9.56
C SER A 188 -29.44 -8.77 -10.29
N ILE A 189 -28.66 -9.67 -9.72
CA ILE A 189 -28.33 -10.99 -10.28
C ILE A 189 -29.37 -12.00 -9.76
N SER A 190 -30.66 -11.80 -10.03
CA SER A 190 -31.61 -12.93 -9.95
C SER A 190 -31.39 -13.84 -11.17
N LEU A 191 -30.15 -14.30 -11.40
CA LEU A 191 -29.86 -15.28 -12.42
C LEU A 191 -30.62 -16.55 -12.04
N HIS A 192 -31.48 -17.04 -12.93
CA HIS A 192 -32.23 -18.26 -12.69
C HIS A 192 -31.29 -19.41 -12.29
N GLY A 193 -31.36 -19.83 -11.01
CA GLY A 193 -30.73 -21.02 -10.44
C GLY A 193 -29.37 -21.40 -11.05
N GLY A 194 -29.39 -22.36 -11.99
CA GLY A 194 -28.21 -23.01 -12.55
C GLY A 194 -27.15 -22.06 -13.15
N LEU A 195 -27.54 -20.89 -13.68
CA LEU A 195 -26.58 -19.96 -14.27
C LEU A 195 -25.68 -19.28 -13.23
N SER A 196 -26.21 -18.96 -12.05
CA SER A 196 -25.42 -18.41 -10.93
C SER A 196 -24.37 -19.43 -10.49
N GLN A 197 -24.78 -20.70 -10.33
CA GLN A 197 -23.89 -21.79 -9.94
C GLN A 197 -22.79 -22.07 -10.98
N GLU A 198 -23.14 -22.04 -12.27
CA GLU A 198 -22.17 -22.21 -13.36
C GLU A 198 -21.12 -21.09 -13.38
N LEU A 199 -21.57 -19.82 -13.29
CA LEU A 199 -20.65 -18.68 -13.24
C LEU A 199 -19.80 -18.72 -11.98
N ALA A 200 -20.38 -19.04 -10.82
CA ALA A 200 -19.64 -19.13 -9.57
C ALA A 200 -18.53 -20.19 -9.65
N THR A 201 -18.85 -21.36 -10.19
CA THR A 201 -17.88 -22.45 -10.39
C THR A 201 -16.74 -22.01 -11.31
N GLU A 202 -17.05 -21.34 -12.41
CA GLU A 202 -16.05 -20.85 -13.36
C GLU A 202 -15.16 -19.75 -12.74
N VAL A 203 -15.74 -18.82 -11.99
CA VAL A 203 -14.97 -17.77 -11.28
C VAL A 203 -14.02 -18.41 -10.27
N VAL A 204 -14.51 -19.34 -9.43
CA VAL A 204 -13.68 -20.04 -8.43
C VAL A 204 -12.51 -20.78 -9.09
N ASN A 205 -12.77 -21.48 -10.20
CA ASN A 205 -11.74 -22.24 -10.89
C ASN A 205 -10.66 -21.35 -11.53
N ARG A 206 -11.03 -20.15 -11.99
CA ARG A 206 -10.12 -19.23 -12.67
C ARG A 206 -9.42 -18.23 -11.76
N ALA A 207 -9.86 -18.14 -10.50
CA ALA A 207 -9.37 -17.15 -9.55
C ALA A 207 -7.88 -17.32 -9.19
N GLU A 208 -7.31 -18.52 -9.34
CA GLU A 208 -5.92 -18.83 -8.93
C GLU A 208 -5.62 -18.36 -7.50
N GLY A 209 -6.64 -18.41 -6.64
CA GLY A 209 -6.55 -17.96 -5.25
C GLY A 209 -6.50 -16.44 -5.02
N VAL A 210 -6.58 -15.62 -6.07
CA VAL A 210 -6.46 -14.16 -6.02
C VAL A 210 -7.80 -13.47 -5.74
N PHE A 211 -8.04 -13.10 -4.49
CA PHE A 211 -9.30 -12.45 -4.07
C PHE A 211 -9.62 -11.15 -4.81
N LEU A 212 -8.63 -10.31 -5.07
CA LEU A 212 -8.84 -9.05 -5.81
C LEU A 212 -9.39 -9.31 -7.21
N TRP A 213 -8.87 -10.33 -7.90
CA TRP A 213 -9.35 -10.73 -9.21
C TRP A 213 -10.83 -11.12 -9.17
N VAL A 214 -11.20 -11.90 -8.15
CA VAL A 214 -12.59 -12.33 -7.92
C VAL A 214 -13.51 -11.13 -7.72
N ILE A 215 -13.11 -10.16 -6.89
CA ILE A 215 -13.88 -8.93 -6.65
C ILE A 215 -14.12 -8.18 -7.97
N LEU A 216 -13.07 -7.98 -8.77
CA LEU A 216 -13.16 -7.26 -10.05
C LEU A 216 -14.03 -8.00 -11.07
N VAL A 217 -13.94 -9.33 -11.13
CA VAL A 217 -14.77 -10.16 -12.01
C VAL A 217 -16.24 -10.13 -11.59
N VAL A 218 -16.53 -10.31 -10.30
CA VAL A 218 -17.89 -10.26 -9.77
C VAL A 218 -18.51 -8.89 -10.05
N ARG A 219 -17.77 -7.78 -9.82
CA ARG A 219 -18.21 -6.43 -10.17
C ARG A 219 -18.49 -6.29 -11.67
N SER A 220 -17.60 -6.78 -12.54
CA SER A 220 -17.77 -6.73 -14.00
C SER A 220 -19.00 -7.51 -14.48
N LEU A 221 -19.24 -8.70 -13.93
CA LEU A 221 -20.41 -9.52 -14.25
C LEU A 221 -21.70 -8.89 -13.75
N THR A 222 -21.68 -8.30 -12.55
CA THR A 222 -22.82 -7.56 -11.98
C THR A 222 -23.18 -6.37 -12.84
N LYS A 223 -22.19 -5.59 -13.29
CA LYS A 223 -22.40 -4.45 -14.19
C LYS A 223 -22.99 -4.90 -15.53
N GLY A 224 -22.40 -5.92 -16.17
CA GLY A 224 -22.94 -6.46 -17.43
C GLY A 224 -24.40 -6.92 -17.30
N HIS A 225 -24.76 -7.55 -16.18
CA HIS A 225 -26.14 -7.96 -15.95
C HIS A 225 -27.09 -6.77 -15.78
N LEU A 226 -26.69 -5.76 -15.01
CA LEU A 226 -27.46 -4.51 -14.85
C LEU A 226 -27.65 -3.78 -16.19
N ASP A 227 -26.66 -3.86 -17.08
CA ASP A 227 -26.71 -3.30 -18.44
C ASP A 227 -27.56 -4.16 -19.41
N GLY A 228 -28.18 -5.25 -18.93
CA GLY A 228 -29.08 -6.11 -19.70
C GLY A 228 -28.41 -7.25 -20.48
N GLU A 229 -27.15 -7.58 -20.19
CA GLU A 229 -26.45 -8.70 -20.85
C GLU A 229 -27.10 -10.04 -20.50
N ASN A 230 -27.33 -10.87 -21.53
CA ASN A 230 -27.82 -12.23 -21.35
C ASN A 230 -26.73 -13.20 -20.87
N SER A 231 -27.15 -14.42 -20.51
CA SER A 231 -26.27 -15.49 -20.00
C SER A 231 -25.06 -15.80 -20.88
N SER A 232 -25.22 -15.80 -22.21
CA SER A 232 -24.15 -16.07 -23.17
C SER A 232 -23.13 -14.94 -23.20
N MET A 233 -23.59 -13.70 -23.08
CA MET A 233 -22.73 -12.51 -23.01
C MET A 233 -21.92 -12.48 -21.72
N LEU A 234 -22.54 -12.76 -20.57
CA LEU A 234 -21.85 -12.84 -19.27
C LEU A 234 -20.78 -13.94 -19.26
N LYS A 235 -21.08 -15.12 -19.84
CA LYS A 235 -20.08 -16.20 -20.01
C LYS A 235 -18.92 -15.77 -20.90
N LYS A 236 -19.18 -15.06 -22.00
CA LYS A 236 -18.14 -14.52 -22.90
C LYS A 236 -17.29 -13.46 -22.20
N ARG A 237 -17.92 -12.57 -21.43
CA ARG A 237 -17.27 -11.55 -20.60
C ARG A 237 -16.32 -12.20 -19.60
N LEU A 238 -16.79 -13.20 -18.86
CA LEU A 238 -15.93 -13.98 -17.95
C LEU A 238 -14.75 -14.60 -18.70
N LYS A 239 -14.98 -15.31 -19.80
CA LYS A 239 -13.92 -15.94 -20.60
C LYS A 239 -12.85 -14.97 -21.13
N ARG A 240 -13.26 -13.76 -21.50
CA ARG A 240 -12.35 -12.70 -21.98
C ARG A 240 -11.62 -11.97 -20.85
N PHE A 241 -12.10 -12.08 -19.61
CA PHE A 241 -11.48 -11.43 -18.48
C PHE A 241 -10.07 -12.02 -18.26
N PRO A 242 -9.00 -11.19 -18.27
CA PRO A 242 -7.63 -11.67 -18.08
C PRO A 242 -7.45 -12.29 -16.69
N GLN A 243 -6.59 -13.30 -16.52
CA GLN A 243 -6.29 -13.88 -15.19
C GLN A 243 -5.24 -13.08 -14.41
N ASP A 244 -4.20 -12.61 -15.09
CA ASP A 244 -3.15 -11.79 -14.48
C ASP A 244 -3.65 -10.37 -14.15
N LEU A 245 -3.41 -9.91 -12.91
CA LEU A 245 -3.88 -8.61 -12.44
C LEU A 245 -3.33 -7.43 -13.26
N LYS A 246 -2.08 -7.51 -13.77
CA LYS A 246 -1.54 -6.43 -14.63
C LYS A 246 -2.33 -6.35 -15.93
N HIS A 247 -2.67 -7.49 -16.52
CA HIS A 247 -3.53 -7.52 -17.69
C HIS A 247 -4.97 -7.09 -17.39
N VAL A 248 -5.50 -7.39 -16.19
CA VAL A 248 -6.81 -6.87 -15.75
C VAL A 248 -6.78 -5.34 -15.69
N PHE A 249 -5.76 -4.75 -15.05
CA PHE A 249 -5.63 -3.29 -14.98
C PHE A 249 -5.46 -2.68 -16.37
N GLY A 250 -4.63 -3.27 -17.23
CA GLY A 250 -4.52 -2.83 -18.62
C GLY A 250 -5.84 -2.92 -19.39
N HIS A 251 -6.61 -3.98 -19.19
CA HIS A 251 -7.95 -4.12 -19.78
C HIS A 251 -8.93 -3.05 -19.28
N MET A 252 -8.90 -2.71 -17.99
CA MET A 252 -9.72 -1.64 -17.41
C MET A 252 -9.32 -0.27 -17.98
N MET A 253 -8.01 0.01 -18.07
CA MET A 253 -7.49 1.24 -18.66
C MET A 253 -7.90 1.38 -20.14
N ASN A 254 -7.78 0.30 -20.92
CA ASN A 254 -8.17 0.30 -22.33
C ASN A 254 -9.69 0.44 -22.57
N ALA A 255 -10.51 0.25 -21.53
CA ALA A 255 -11.96 0.45 -21.60
C ALA A 255 -12.37 1.91 -21.28
N ILE A 256 -11.41 2.77 -20.96
CA ILE A 256 -11.62 4.21 -20.80
C ILE A 256 -11.77 4.83 -22.20
N ASP A 257 -12.73 5.73 -22.31
CA ASP A 257 -12.97 6.48 -23.55
C ASP A 257 -11.73 7.30 -23.91
N SER A 258 -11.31 7.25 -25.19
CA SER A 258 -10.13 7.98 -25.65
C SER A 258 -10.24 9.48 -25.41
N GLU A 259 -11.46 10.04 -25.47
CA GLU A 259 -11.72 11.45 -25.20
C GLU A 259 -11.47 11.83 -23.73
N ARG A 260 -11.51 10.84 -22.82
CA ARG A 260 -11.34 11.04 -21.36
C ARG A 260 -9.92 10.79 -20.84
N LEU A 261 -9.00 10.40 -21.73
CA LEU A 261 -7.64 10.03 -21.33
C LEU A 261 -6.88 11.17 -20.64
N PRO A 262 -6.99 12.45 -21.06
CA PRO A 262 -6.34 13.56 -20.36
C PRO A 262 -6.81 13.72 -18.92
N GLU A 263 -8.12 13.61 -18.67
CA GLU A 263 -8.70 13.75 -17.33
C GLU A 263 -8.36 12.54 -16.45
N THR A 264 -8.39 11.34 -17.03
CA THR A 264 -7.92 10.12 -16.40
C THR A 264 -6.46 10.24 -15.97
N ALA A 265 -5.60 10.78 -16.85
CA ALA A 265 -4.20 11.02 -16.56
C ALA A 265 -4.02 11.94 -15.35
N LEU A 266 -4.79 13.03 -15.28
CA LEU A 266 -4.73 13.95 -14.14
C LEU A 266 -5.12 13.28 -12.81
N PHE A 267 -6.15 12.42 -12.80
CA PHE A 267 -6.56 11.67 -11.60
C PHE A 267 -5.46 10.71 -11.10
N PHE A 268 -4.82 9.98 -12.01
CA PHE A 268 -3.71 9.09 -11.65
C PHE A 268 -2.43 9.87 -11.30
N TRP A 269 -2.19 10.99 -11.96
CA TRP A 269 -1.09 11.88 -11.62
C TRP A 269 -1.24 12.42 -10.20
N LEU A 270 -2.43 12.91 -9.82
CA LEU A 270 -2.73 13.31 -8.44
C LEU A 270 -2.49 12.15 -7.45
N ALA A 271 -2.98 10.96 -7.78
CA ALA A 271 -2.86 9.78 -6.90
C ALA A 271 -1.41 9.34 -6.69
N THR A 272 -0.54 9.58 -7.69
CA THR A 272 0.87 9.15 -7.67
C THR A 272 1.83 10.23 -7.19
N SER A 273 1.43 11.51 -7.26
CA SER A 273 2.29 12.66 -6.95
C SER A 273 2.25 13.07 -5.48
N ILE A 274 1.26 12.60 -4.73
CA ILE A 274 1.03 13.01 -3.36
C ILE A 274 0.91 11.75 -2.48
N ASP A 275 1.53 11.78 -1.30
CA ASP A 275 1.70 10.58 -0.45
C ASP A 275 0.46 10.32 0.41
N GLN A 276 -0.30 9.28 0.03
CA GLN A 276 -1.46 8.67 0.72
C GLN A 276 -2.67 9.57 1.00
N GLY A 277 -3.84 9.10 0.53
CA GLY A 277 -5.12 9.58 1.03
C GLY A 277 -5.37 11.04 0.74
N GLU A 278 -5.51 11.37 -0.54
CA GLU A 278 -5.76 12.76 -0.94
C GLU A 278 -7.14 13.21 -0.56
N LEU A 279 -7.27 14.43 -0.04
CA LEU A 279 -8.57 15.02 0.24
C LEU A 279 -9.45 14.99 -1.01
N ALA A 280 -10.62 14.38 -0.87
CA ALA A 280 -11.58 14.24 -1.96
C ALA A 280 -11.95 15.59 -2.60
N VAL A 281 -11.81 16.68 -1.85
CA VAL A 281 -11.99 18.05 -2.34
C VAL A 281 -11.11 18.37 -3.55
N ILE A 282 -9.84 17.93 -3.55
CA ILE A 282 -8.89 18.19 -4.65
C ILE A 282 -9.38 17.52 -5.93
N TYR A 283 -9.81 16.27 -5.83
CA TYR A 283 -10.36 15.52 -6.96
C TYR A 283 -11.70 16.10 -7.43
N SER A 284 -12.53 16.57 -6.51
CA SER A 284 -13.81 17.22 -6.84
C SER A 284 -13.63 18.52 -7.61
N ALA A 285 -12.46 19.16 -7.50
CA ALA A 285 -12.13 20.40 -8.17
C ALA A 285 -11.57 20.20 -9.58
N VAL A 286 -11.27 18.97 -10.01
CA VAL A 286 -10.61 18.72 -11.30
C VAL A 286 -11.42 19.28 -12.47
N ASP A 287 -12.74 19.12 -12.47
CA ASP A 287 -13.61 19.64 -13.53
C ASP A 287 -13.60 21.17 -13.55
N ASP A 288 -13.69 21.78 -12.38
CA ASP A 288 -13.62 23.23 -12.24
C ASP A 288 -12.26 23.76 -12.77
N ILE A 289 -11.16 23.04 -12.53
CA ILE A 289 -9.83 23.39 -13.00
C ILE A 289 -9.71 23.28 -14.52
N LEU A 290 -10.25 22.21 -15.11
CA LEU A 290 -10.24 21.97 -16.56
C LEU A 290 -11.10 23.00 -17.29
N ASP A 291 -12.26 23.36 -16.74
CA ASP A 291 -13.21 24.30 -17.34
C ASP A 291 -12.73 25.76 -17.26
N HIS A 292 -12.04 26.14 -16.18
CA HIS A 292 -11.65 27.55 -15.93
C HIS A 292 -10.18 27.83 -16.26
N GLY A 293 -9.38 26.83 -16.61
CA GLY A 293 -7.99 26.98 -17.06
C GLY A 293 -7.00 27.51 -16.00
N ASN A 294 -7.44 27.79 -14.77
CA ASN A 294 -6.58 28.22 -13.66
C ASN A 294 -7.19 27.95 -12.28
N VAL A 295 -6.47 27.19 -11.45
CA VAL A 295 -6.86 26.86 -10.06
C VAL A 295 -6.93 28.11 -9.16
N ALA A 296 -6.17 29.17 -9.46
CA ALA A 296 -6.26 30.43 -8.71
C ALA A 296 -7.62 31.14 -8.90
N GLU A 297 -8.32 30.88 -10.00
CA GLU A 297 -9.67 31.37 -10.24
C GLU A 297 -10.71 30.51 -9.51
N PHE A 298 -10.52 29.18 -9.51
CA PHE A 298 -11.28 28.25 -8.67
C PHE A 298 -11.19 28.58 -7.17
N LEU A 299 -9.99 28.83 -6.65
CA LEU A 299 -9.77 29.20 -5.25
C LEU A 299 -10.37 30.58 -4.89
N LYS A 300 -10.50 31.50 -5.87
CA LYS A 300 -11.20 32.77 -5.68
C LYS A 300 -12.73 32.59 -5.64
N ILE A 301 -13.28 31.64 -6.40
CA ILE A 301 -14.70 31.30 -6.41
C ILE A 301 -15.11 30.62 -5.09
N GLN A 302 -14.22 29.84 -4.48
CA GLN A 302 -14.44 29.06 -3.25
C GLN A 302 -14.27 29.86 -1.93
N GLN A 303 -14.27 31.19 -1.96
CA GLN A 303 -14.22 32.00 -0.71
C GLN A 303 -15.49 31.88 0.16
N ASN A 304 -16.55 31.24 -0.34
CA ASN A 304 -17.75 30.94 0.42
C ASN A 304 -17.67 29.53 1.03
N ILE A 305 -17.97 29.43 2.32
CA ILE A 305 -18.15 28.14 3.01
C ILE A 305 -19.20 27.33 2.25
N MET A 306 -18.81 26.15 1.75
CA MET A 306 -19.73 25.23 1.09
C MET A 306 -20.75 24.70 2.10
N SER A 307 -22.02 24.66 1.71
CA SER A 307 -23.05 24.00 2.52
C SER A 307 -22.84 22.48 2.52
N GLU A 308 -23.33 21.79 3.55
CA GLU A 308 -23.27 20.32 3.64
C GLU A 308 -23.96 19.63 2.43
N ASP A 309 -25.05 20.22 1.93
CA ASP A 309 -25.74 19.73 0.73
C ASP A 309 -24.88 19.86 -0.54
N ASP A 310 -24.11 20.95 -0.66
CA ASP A 310 -23.22 21.14 -1.81
C ASP A 310 -22.01 20.21 -1.74
N VAL A 311 -21.51 19.92 -0.53
CA VAL A 311 -20.50 18.88 -0.31
C VAL A 311 -21.03 17.52 -0.76
N ASN A 312 -22.21 17.13 -0.30
CA ASN A 312 -22.82 15.86 -0.67
C ASN A 312 -23.02 15.71 -2.19
N LYS A 313 -23.48 16.78 -2.86
CA LYS A 313 -23.59 16.79 -4.33
C LYS A 313 -22.24 16.60 -5.02
N ARG A 314 -21.21 17.34 -4.57
CA ARG A 314 -19.84 17.19 -5.10
C ARG A 314 -19.29 15.79 -4.88
N MET A 315 -19.53 15.19 -3.72
CA MET A 315 -19.09 13.83 -3.42
C MET A 315 -19.78 12.78 -4.30
N ILE A 316 -21.08 12.94 -4.59
CA ILE A 316 -21.79 12.09 -5.55
C ILE A 316 -21.21 12.23 -6.96
N GLN A 317 -20.98 13.46 -7.41
CA GLN A 317 -20.37 13.73 -8.71
C GLN A 317 -18.95 13.14 -8.80
N LEU A 318 -18.14 13.32 -7.77
CA LEU A 318 -16.80 12.76 -7.70
C LEU A 318 -16.80 11.23 -7.78
N ARG A 319 -17.72 10.54 -7.08
CA ARG A 319 -17.86 9.07 -7.21
C ARG A 319 -18.12 8.65 -8.65
N ASN A 320 -19.02 9.35 -9.34
CA ASN A 320 -19.32 9.08 -10.74
C ASN A 320 -18.11 9.36 -11.65
N ASN A 321 -17.42 10.47 -11.41
CA ASN A 321 -16.21 10.82 -12.16
C ASN A 321 -15.10 9.79 -11.96
N LEU A 322 -14.91 9.29 -10.73
CA LEU A 322 -13.95 8.23 -10.44
C LEU A 322 -14.30 6.93 -11.20
N ASP A 323 -15.57 6.50 -11.22
CA ASP A 323 -15.96 5.30 -12.00
C ASP A 323 -15.76 5.51 -13.50
N LEU A 324 -16.15 6.68 -14.03
CA LEU A 324 -16.05 6.97 -15.47
C LEU A 324 -14.59 7.07 -15.95
N ARG A 325 -13.73 7.74 -15.16
CA ARG A 325 -12.35 8.09 -15.55
C ARG A 325 -11.32 7.08 -15.09
N THR A 326 -11.60 6.32 -14.04
CA THR A 326 -10.62 5.36 -13.49
C THR A 326 -11.13 3.92 -13.51
N LYS A 327 -12.39 3.69 -13.89
CA LYS A 327 -13.03 2.36 -13.90
C LYS A 327 -12.95 1.64 -12.54
N GLY A 328 -12.97 2.40 -11.44
CA GLY A 328 -12.85 1.87 -10.09
C GLY A 328 -11.42 1.50 -9.66
N LEU A 329 -10.40 1.99 -10.36
CA LEU A 329 -9.01 1.89 -9.92
C LEU A 329 -8.71 2.86 -8.76
N LEU A 330 -9.44 3.96 -8.68
CA LEU A 330 -9.48 4.88 -7.54
C LEU A 330 -10.89 4.87 -6.90
N GLU A 331 -10.95 4.94 -5.58
CA GLU A 331 -12.19 4.96 -4.79
C GLU A 331 -12.13 5.99 -3.65
N ILE A 332 -13.29 6.46 -3.22
CA ILE A 332 -13.41 7.35 -2.07
C ILE A 332 -13.49 6.53 -0.79
N HIS A 333 -12.58 6.78 0.13
CA HIS A 333 -12.60 6.31 1.50
C HIS A 333 -13.16 7.39 2.41
N SER A 334 -14.04 7.00 3.32
CA SER A 334 -14.64 7.92 4.30
C SER A 334 -14.25 7.44 5.68
N GLU A 335 -13.62 8.31 6.46
CA GLU A 335 -13.41 8.14 7.89
C GLU A 335 -14.38 9.06 8.63
N ASP A 336 -14.92 8.59 9.77
CA ASP A 336 -15.83 9.38 10.60
C ASP A 336 -15.09 10.57 11.21
N HIS A 337 -15.15 11.72 10.54
CA HIS A 337 -14.61 12.98 11.02
C HIS A 337 -15.76 13.93 11.41
N PRO A 338 -15.97 14.19 12.71
CA PRO A 338 -17.17 14.89 13.19
C PRO A 338 -17.21 16.41 12.89
N ASN A 339 -16.13 17.02 12.41
CA ASN A 339 -15.98 18.48 12.36
C ASN A 339 -15.71 19.07 10.97
N ASP A 340 -15.60 18.25 9.91
CA ASP A 340 -15.37 18.74 8.56
C ASP A 340 -15.96 17.77 7.51
N PRO A 341 -16.93 18.22 6.69
CA PRO A 341 -17.57 17.40 5.65
C PRO A 341 -16.63 16.84 4.58
N PHE A 342 -15.46 17.46 4.34
CA PHE A 342 -14.50 17.00 3.33
C PHE A 342 -13.25 16.33 3.93
N SER A 343 -12.79 16.75 5.11
CA SER A 343 -11.56 16.20 5.69
C SER A 343 -11.67 14.74 6.11
N GLY A 344 -12.90 14.21 6.24
CA GLY A 344 -13.13 12.77 6.41
C GLY A 344 -13.03 11.96 5.12
N HIS A 345 -12.97 12.58 3.95
CA HIS A 345 -13.01 11.88 2.68
C HIS A 345 -11.68 11.95 1.94
N THR A 346 -11.14 10.78 1.63
CA THR A 346 -9.90 10.65 0.86
C THR A 346 -10.11 9.82 -0.41
N VAL A 347 -9.36 10.11 -1.47
CA VAL A 347 -9.29 9.27 -2.66
C VAL A 347 -8.07 8.38 -2.55
N ASN A 348 -8.27 7.07 -2.63
CA ASN A 348 -7.22 6.08 -2.58
C ASN A 348 -7.33 5.10 -3.75
N TYR A 349 -6.26 4.37 -3.99
CA TYR A 349 -6.31 3.19 -4.86
C TYR A 349 -7.27 2.16 -4.29
N HIS A 350 -8.12 1.58 -5.14
CA HIS A 350 -8.99 0.46 -4.73
C HIS A 350 -8.18 -0.69 -4.10
N HIS A 351 -6.96 -0.91 -4.60
CA HIS A 351 -6.01 -1.82 -3.98
C HIS A 351 -4.57 -1.37 -4.24
N ARG A 352 -3.66 -1.69 -3.31
CA ARG A 352 -2.22 -1.37 -3.43
C ARG A 352 -1.56 -1.82 -4.74
N THR A 353 -2.04 -2.92 -5.35
CA THR A 353 -1.52 -3.44 -6.63
C THR A 353 -1.84 -2.52 -7.82
N VAL A 354 -2.85 -1.67 -7.72
CA VAL A 354 -3.12 -0.61 -8.72
C VAL A 354 -2.00 0.41 -8.71
N ARG A 355 -1.57 0.86 -7.53
CA ARG A 355 -0.41 1.74 -7.38
C ARG A 355 0.82 1.09 -8.00
N ASP A 356 1.11 -0.17 -7.63
CA ASP A 356 2.25 -0.91 -8.19
C ASP A 356 2.22 -0.96 -9.72
N TYR A 357 1.06 -1.25 -10.31
CA TYR A 357 0.87 -1.30 -11.75
C TYR A 357 1.15 0.04 -12.44
N LEU A 358 0.65 1.15 -11.88
CA LEU A 358 0.86 2.49 -12.46
C LEU A 358 2.34 2.91 -12.41
N PHE A 359 3.03 2.57 -11.32
CA PHE A 359 4.47 2.81 -11.17
C PHE A 359 5.29 1.94 -12.13
N ASP A 360 5.04 0.62 -12.16
CA ASP A 360 5.81 -0.33 -12.97
C ASP A 360 5.71 -0.06 -14.48
N ASN A 361 4.56 0.44 -14.95
CA ASN A 361 4.35 0.72 -16.37
C ASN A 361 4.69 2.17 -16.77
N GLY A 362 5.25 2.95 -15.83
CA GLY A 362 5.60 4.35 -16.07
C GLY A 362 4.40 5.20 -16.50
N ILE A 363 3.17 4.77 -16.25
CA ILE A 363 1.94 5.44 -16.71
C ILE A 363 1.86 6.84 -16.10
N ALA A 364 2.30 6.99 -14.84
CA ALA A 364 2.41 8.31 -14.19
C ALA A 364 3.44 9.24 -14.87
N GLY A 365 4.49 8.68 -15.48
CA GLY A 365 5.53 9.44 -16.19
C GLY A 365 5.15 9.72 -17.65
N SER A 366 4.71 8.71 -18.39
CA SER A 366 4.36 8.82 -19.81
C SER A 366 3.14 9.71 -20.06
N MET A 367 2.17 9.73 -19.14
CA MET A 367 1.00 10.62 -19.23
C MET A 367 1.35 12.11 -19.12
N THR A 368 2.48 12.46 -18.49
CA THR A 368 2.96 13.86 -18.43
C THR A 368 3.71 14.30 -19.69
N GLU A 369 4.18 13.35 -20.52
CA GLU A 369 4.93 13.63 -21.75
C GLU A 369 4.04 13.80 -22.97
N THR A 370 2.85 13.20 -22.97
CA THR A 370 1.93 13.16 -24.13
C THR A 370 0.98 14.36 -24.24
N ASP A 371 0.89 15.22 -23.22
CA ASP A 371 0.04 16.41 -23.24
C ASP A 371 0.88 17.70 -23.28
N PRO A 372 0.74 18.55 -24.32
CA PRO A 372 1.49 19.80 -24.45
C PRO A 372 1.30 20.78 -23.28
N ALA A 373 0.20 20.69 -22.52
CA ALA A 373 0.01 21.47 -21.29
C ALA A 373 1.00 21.10 -20.18
N PHE A 374 1.50 19.85 -20.19
CA PHE A 374 2.45 19.29 -19.21
C PHE A 374 3.87 19.12 -19.77
N ALA A 375 4.05 19.19 -21.09
CA ALA A 375 5.33 19.04 -21.80
C ALA A 375 6.37 20.17 -21.57
N SER A 376 6.05 21.23 -20.81
CA SER A 376 6.90 22.42 -20.65
C SER A 376 8.15 22.23 -19.76
N GLY A 377 8.57 21.00 -19.48
CA GLY A 377 9.81 20.71 -18.74
C GLY A 377 9.82 21.17 -17.27
N ARG A 378 8.70 21.70 -16.76
CA ARG A 378 8.54 21.94 -15.33
C ARG A 378 8.14 20.62 -14.68
N LYS A 379 9.07 19.99 -13.96
CA LYS A 379 8.76 18.87 -13.07
C LYS A 379 7.49 19.23 -12.26
N PRO A 380 6.40 18.46 -12.36
CA PRO A 380 5.08 18.88 -11.92
C PRO A 380 4.92 18.87 -10.39
N ARG A 381 6.01 18.59 -9.64
CA ARG A 381 6.13 18.98 -8.22
C ARG A 381 5.76 20.45 -7.98
N ILE A 382 6.02 21.33 -8.94
CA ILE A 382 5.72 22.77 -8.83
C ILE A 382 4.28 23.07 -9.25
N GLY A 383 3.58 22.23 -10.01
CA GLY A 383 2.21 22.53 -10.47
C GLY A 383 1.23 22.64 -9.31
N VAL A 384 1.20 21.63 -8.42
CA VAL A 384 0.33 21.63 -7.24
C VAL A 384 0.97 22.33 -6.04
N LEU A 385 2.29 22.33 -5.87
CA LEU A 385 2.94 23.11 -4.80
C LEU A 385 2.95 24.62 -5.09
N ALA A 386 3.04 25.09 -6.34
CA ALA A 386 2.82 26.50 -6.66
C ALA A 386 1.35 26.92 -6.53
N LEU A 387 0.43 25.95 -6.42
CA LEU A 387 -0.98 26.18 -6.09
C LEU A 387 -1.24 26.17 -4.57
N LEU A 388 -0.31 25.65 -3.77
CA LEU A 388 -0.36 25.61 -2.30
C LEU A 388 0.57 26.65 -1.64
N ASP A 389 1.60 27.15 -2.33
CA ASP A 389 2.47 28.24 -1.86
C ASP A 389 1.84 29.61 -2.10
N TYR A 390 0.84 29.94 -1.28
CA TYR A 390 0.33 31.31 -1.12
C TYR A 390 1.25 32.09 -0.17
N PRO A 391 1.91 33.18 -0.61
CA PRO A 391 2.73 33.99 0.27
C PRO A 391 1.81 34.87 1.14
N PHE A 392 1.87 34.71 2.47
CA PHE A 392 1.41 35.76 3.37
C PHE A 392 2.36 36.96 3.28
N PRO A 393 1.89 38.18 2.96
CA PRO A 393 2.60 39.37 3.37
C PRO A 393 2.37 39.54 4.88
N ARG A 394 3.34 39.11 5.69
CA ARG A 394 3.51 39.64 7.04
C ARG A 394 3.70 41.16 6.92
N GLN A 395 2.86 41.91 7.63
CA GLN A 395 3.10 43.31 7.90
C GLN A 395 4.50 43.49 8.49
N GLY A 396 5.28 44.40 7.91
CA GLY A 396 6.66 44.64 8.34
C GLY A 396 7.28 45.76 7.53
N SER A 397 6.82 46.98 7.79
CA SER A 397 7.46 48.24 7.37
C SER A 397 8.98 48.22 7.53
N ARG A 398 9.70 48.55 6.45
CA ARG A 398 10.89 49.43 6.47
C ARG A 398 11.29 49.79 5.04
N THR A 399 11.03 51.04 4.70
CA THR A 399 11.59 51.81 3.59
C THR A 399 13.11 51.74 3.52
N PRO A 400 13.73 51.72 2.33
CA PRO A 400 15.03 52.31 2.10
C PRO A 400 14.85 53.70 1.48
N ILE A 401 15.30 54.71 2.21
CA ILE A 401 15.63 56.05 1.71
C ILE A 401 17.07 56.01 1.18
N GLY A 402 17.33 56.70 0.06
CA GLY A 402 18.66 57.13 -0.40
C GLY A 402 19.10 56.49 -1.73
N GLN A 403 18.99 57.19 -2.86
CA GLN A 403 20.04 58.03 -3.49
C GLN A 403 21.28 57.19 -3.90
N TYR A 404 21.65 57.08 -5.17
CA TYR A 404 21.80 58.14 -6.19
C TYR A 404 21.10 57.86 -7.52
#